data_AF-A0A0C9XFA3-F1
#
_entry.id   AF-A0A0C9XFA3-F1
#
_cell.length_a   1.000
_cell.length_b   1.000
_cell.length_c   1.000
_cell.angle_alpha   90.00
_cell.angle_beta   90.00
_cell.angle_gamma   90.00
#
_symmetry.space_group_name_H-M   'P 1'
#
loop_
_entity.id
_entity.type
_entity.pdbx_description
1 polymer ?
#
loop_
_entity_poly.entity_id
_entity_poly.type
_entity_poly.pdbx_seq_one_letter_code
_entity_poly.pdbx_strand_id
1 'polypeptide(L)' 'LNADLVLEVVQSGAGVKGEIFAQSSHPFSSFVVPPGRTVNSGTLGNVLLTQGAIASLGIIPLGILDITAALTVRIGQGG' A
#
# COMPACT_ATOMS: atom_id res chain seq x y z
N LEU A 1 22.86 11.65 -0.66
CA LEU A 1 22.59 10.71 -1.77
C LEU A 1 21.54 11.35 -2.68
N ASN A 2 21.93 11.79 -3.88
CA ASN A 2 21.01 12.30 -4.90
C ASN A 2 20.64 11.13 -5.82
N ALA A 3 19.98 10.11 -5.27
CA ALA A 3 19.67 8.90 -6.00
C ALA A 3 18.16 8.75 -6.19
N ASP A 4 17.81 8.08 -7.28
CA ASP A 4 16.45 7.68 -7.57
C ASP A 4 15.97 6.62 -6.57
N LEU A 5 14.70 6.77 -6.15
CA LEU A 5 13.96 5.78 -5.38
C LEU A 5 13.03 5.03 -6.34
N VAL A 6 13.29 3.75 -6.54
CA VAL A 6 12.44 2.87 -7.34
C VAL A 6 11.46 2.17 -6.40
N LEU A 7 10.17 2.40 -6.60
CA LEU A 7 9.11 1.68 -5.89
C LEU A 7 8.84 0.36 -6.60
N GLU A 8 8.94 -0.75 -5.87
CA GLU A 8 8.68 -2.09 -6.41
C GLU A 8 7.29 -2.56 -6.00
N VAL A 9 6.94 -2.41 -4.71
CA VAL A 9 5.62 -2.79 -4.19
C VAL A 9 5.18 -1.81 -3.11
N VAL A 10 3.92 -1.38 -3.18
CA VAL A 10 3.22 -0.69 -2.10
C VAL A 10 2.12 -1.60 -1.55
N GLN A 11 2.01 -1.69 -0.24
CA GLN A 11 1.03 -2.55 0.41
C GLN A 11 0.38 -1.82 1.58
N SER A 12 -0.89 -2.08 1.80
CA SER A 12 -1.59 -1.66 3.00
C SER A 12 -2.55 -2.75 3.49
N GLY A 13 -2.70 -2.82 4.80
CA GLY A 13 -3.64 -3.70 5.47
C GLY A 13 -4.47 -2.90 6.46
N ALA A 14 -5.74 -3.23 6.58
CA ALA A 14 -6.65 -2.58 7.50
C ALA A 14 -7.42 -3.65 8.29
N GLY A 15 -7.36 -3.56 9.61
CA GLY A 15 -7.83 -4.60 10.51
C GLY A 15 -8.25 -4.10 11.88
N VAL A 16 -8.82 -4.99 12.68
CA VAL A 16 -9.21 -4.70 14.07
C VAL A 16 -8.93 -5.93 14.92
N LYS A 17 -8.34 -5.73 16.11
CA LYS A 17 -8.00 -6.82 17.05
C LYS A 17 -7.17 -7.95 16.41
N GLY A 18 -6.28 -7.59 15.48
CA GLY A 18 -5.38 -8.53 14.79
C GLY A 18 -6.01 -9.26 13.59
N GLU A 19 -7.28 -9.04 13.29
CA GLU A 19 -7.93 -9.58 12.09
C GLU A 19 -7.93 -8.54 10.97
N ILE A 20 -7.37 -8.92 9.81
CA ILE A 20 -7.34 -8.06 8.62
C ILE A 20 -8.66 -8.26 7.85
N PHE A 21 -9.29 -7.14 7.46
CA PHE A 21 -10.55 -7.11 6.72
C PHE A 21 -10.42 -6.54 5.31
N ALA A 22 -9.41 -5.69 5.09
CA ALA A 22 -9.12 -5.06 3.82
C ALA A 22 -7.61 -5.04 3.59
N GLN A 23 -7.17 -5.45 2.40
CA GLN A 23 -5.77 -5.46 2.02
C GLN A 23 -5.60 -4.95 0.60
N SER A 24 -4.62 -4.07 0.38
CA SER A 24 -4.18 -3.65 -0.95
C SER A 24 -2.72 -4.03 -1.14
N SER A 25 -2.38 -4.49 -2.34
CA SER A 25 -1.00 -4.78 -2.73
C SER A 25 -0.86 -4.43 -4.20
N HIS A 26 -0.06 -3.42 -4.49
CA HIS A 26 0.16 -2.95 -5.86
C HIS A 26 1.64 -3.07 -6.20
N PRO A 27 2.01 -4.07 -7.03
CA PRO A 27 3.34 -4.13 -7.61
C PRO A 27 3.47 -3.10 -8.74
N PHE A 28 4.59 -2.38 -8.79
CA PHE A 28 4.93 -1.51 -9.91
C PHE A 28 5.82 -2.26 -10.91
N SER A 29 5.53 -2.12 -12.19
CA SER A 29 6.44 -2.56 -13.26
C SER A 29 7.64 -1.63 -13.41
N SER A 30 7.41 -0.33 -13.28
CA SER A 30 8.45 0.72 -13.25
C SER A 30 7.87 2.01 -12.66
N PHE A 31 8.31 2.38 -11.46
CA PHE A 31 7.93 3.64 -10.84
C PHE A 31 9.12 4.26 -10.10
N VAL A 32 9.54 5.45 -10.53
CA VAL A 32 10.76 6.11 -10.06
C VAL A 32 10.41 7.47 -9.48
N VAL A 33 10.91 7.75 -8.27
CA VAL A 33 10.85 9.05 -7.63
C VAL A 33 12.25 9.68 -7.68
N PRO A 34 12.45 10.76 -8.46
CA PRO A 34 13.73 11.45 -8.51
C PRO A 34 14.05 12.12 -7.16
N PRO A 35 15.34 12.40 -6.89
CA PRO A 35 15.76 13.00 -5.62
C PRO A 35 15.10 14.37 -5.40
N GLY A 36 14.54 14.57 -4.20
CA GLY A 36 13.91 15.83 -3.80
C GLY A 36 12.59 16.13 -4.52
N ARG A 37 11.99 15.15 -5.20
CA ARG A 37 10.72 15.30 -5.92
C ARG A 37 9.62 14.45 -5.27
N THR A 38 8.39 14.91 -5.48
CA THR A 38 7.18 14.11 -5.27
C THR A 38 6.59 13.80 -6.63
N VAL A 39 6.20 12.55 -6.84
CA VAL A 39 5.54 12.09 -8.07
C VAL A 39 4.21 11.43 -7.71
N ASN A 40 3.24 11.51 -8.62
CA ASN A 40 1.92 10.93 -8.44
C ASN A 40 1.88 9.53 -9.05
N SER A 41 1.54 8.51 -8.26
CA SER A 41 1.38 7.12 -8.71
C SER A 41 0.05 6.83 -9.42
N GLY A 42 -0.82 7.84 -9.52
CA GLY A 42 -2.20 7.68 -9.93
C GLY A 42 -3.01 6.94 -8.86
N THR A 43 -4.12 6.37 -9.29
CA THR A 43 -4.99 5.57 -8.43
C THR A 43 -4.50 4.13 -8.38
N LEU A 44 -4.17 3.66 -7.18
CA LEU A 44 -3.91 2.25 -6.93
C LEU A 44 -5.25 1.52 -6.88
N GLY A 45 -5.41 0.50 -7.74
CA GLY A 45 -6.67 -0.24 -7.86
C GLY A 45 -6.98 -1.16 -6.68
N ASN A 46 -8.18 -1.74 -6.73
CA ASN A 46 -8.77 -2.82 -5.93
C ASN A 46 -8.22 -3.10 -4.53
N VAL A 47 -9.12 -3.11 -3.57
CA VAL A 47 -8.89 -3.60 -2.21
C VAL A 47 -9.49 -5.00 -2.09
N LEU A 48 -8.69 -5.96 -1.66
CA LEU A 48 -9.15 -7.29 -1.31
C LEU A 48 -9.84 -7.25 0.05
N LEU A 49 -11.10 -7.64 0.09
CA LEU A 49 -11.81 -7.92 1.35
C LEU A 49 -11.47 -9.34 1.78
N THR A 50 -10.52 -9.48 2.70
CA THR A 50 -9.94 -10.77 3.12
C THR A 50 -10.95 -11.70 3.78
N GLN A 51 -11.99 -11.15 4.41
CA GLN A 51 -13.11 -11.92 4.98
C GLN A 51 -14.28 -12.10 4.00
N GLY A 52 -14.16 -11.57 2.77
CA GLY A 52 -15.26 -11.47 1.81
C GLY A 52 -16.21 -10.32 2.10
N ALA A 53 -17.02 -9.96 1.10
CA ALA A 53 -17.83 -8.74 1.13
C ALA A 53 -18.79 -8.66 2.32
N ILE A 54 -19.49 -9.75 2.65
CA ILE A 54 -20.51 -9.77 3.72
C ILE A 54 -19.85 -9.69 5.10
N ALA A 55 -18.83 -10.51 5.37
CA ALA A 55 -18.18 -10.52 6.68
C ALA A 55 -17.42 -9.21 6.95
N SER A 56 -16.86 -8.58 5.91
CA SER A 56 -16.23 -7.27 6.05
C SER A 56 -17.21 -6.14 6.38
N LEU A 57 -18.53 -6.29 6.21
CA LEU A 57 -19.49 -5.26 6.65
C LEU A 57 -19.49 -5.06 8.17
N GLY A 58 -19.03 -6.05 8.94
CA GLY A 58 -18.92 -5.96 10.40
C GLY A 58 -18.01 -4.85 10.90
N ILE A 59 -17.12 -4.31 10.06
CA ILE A 59 -16.24 -3.19 10.44
C ILE A 59 -16.94 -1.83 10.32
N ILE A 60 -18.03 -1.71 9.56
CA ILE A 60 -18.72 -0.42 9.34
C ILE A 60 -19.26 0.15 10.66
N PRO A 61 -19.97 -0.62 11.51
CA PRO A 61 -20.49 -0.10 12.77
C PRO A 61 -19.41 0.22 13.81
N LEU A 62 -18.19 -0.33 13.67
CA LEU A 62 -17.09 -0.07 14.59
C LEU A 62 -16.57 1.37 14.47
N GLY A 63 -16.66 1.96 13.27
CA GLY A 63 -16.23 3.32 12.97
C GLY A 63 -14.72 3.57 13.06
N ILE A 64 -13.92 2.55 13.41
CA ILE A 64 -12.46 2.61 13.53
C ILE A 64 -11.82 1.37 12.91
N LEU A 65 -10.61 1.53 12.39
CA LEU A 65 -9.83 0.45 11.80
C LEU A 65 -8.33 0.77 11.94
N ASP A 66 -7.54 -0.23 12.34
CA ASP A 66 -6.09 -0.12 12.44
C ASP A 66 -5.48 -0.28 11.06
N ILE A 67 -4.64 0.68 10.66
CA ILE A 67 -3.98 0.70 9.34
C ILE A 67 -2.51 0.30 9.48
N THR A 68 -2.07 -0.57 8.59
CA THR A 68 -0.67 -0.94 8.38
C THR A 68 -0.27 -0.62 6.95
N ALA A 69 0.97 -0.20 6.75
CA ALA A 69 1.52 0.11 5.44
C ALA A 69 2.94 -0.44 5.31
N ALA A 70 3.26 -0.96 4.14
CA ALA A 70 4.58 -1.48 3.82
C ALA A 70 5.00 -1.05 2.41
N LEU A 71 6.30 -0.84 2.23
CA LEU A 71 6.90 -0.39 0.98
C LEU A 71 8.14 -1.26 0.71
N THR A 72 8.24 -1.78 -0.50
CA THR A 72 9.47 -2.37 -1.02
C THR A 72 10.06 -1.40 -2.03
N VAL A 73 11.28 -0.95 -1.77
CA VAL A 73 11.97 0.07 -2.57
C VAL A 73 13.41 -0.32 -2.84
N ARG A 74 13.92 0.11 -4.00
CA ARG A 74 15.32 0.01 -4.38
C ARG A 74 15.90 1.42 -4.55
N ILE A 75 17.05 1.67 -3.92
CA ILE A 75 17.73 2.98 -3.93
C ILE A 75 19.08 2.82 -4.62
N GLY A 76 19.45 3.78 -5.48
CA GLY A 76 20.80 3.84 -6.06
C GLY A 76 20.98 3.01 -7.33
N GLN A 77 20.10 3.19 -8.32
CA GLN A 77 20.24 2.56 -9.63
C GLN A 77 21.47 3.14 -10.37
N GLY A 78 22.62 2.47 -10.26
CA GLY A 78 23.87 2.80 -10.98
C GLY A 78 24.77 3.77 -10.23
N GLY A 79 25.59 3.24 -9.32
CA GLY A 79 26.68 3.98 -8.66
C GLY A 79 27.69 4.57 -9.65
#